data_AF-A0AAE1U991-F1
#
_entry.id   AF-A0AAE1U991-F1
#
_cell.length_a   1.000
_cell.length_b   1.000
_cell.length_c   1.000
_cell.angle_alpha   90.00
_cell.angle_beta   90.00
_cell.angle_gamma   90.00
#
_symmetry.space_group_name_H-M   'P 1'
#
loop_
_entity.id
_entity.type
_entity.pdbx_description
1 polymer ?
#
loop_
_entity_poly.entity_id
_entity_poly.type
_entity_poly.pdbx_seq_one_letter_code
_entity_poly.pdbx_strand_id
1 'polypeptide(L)'
;MAPKRPSTTPQESAAKKTRKSVTIEMKMEVLDRYDRGERTSVIASVMKLRESTLRTIRGSADKIRASAVAGTSASSTRVSHARSTEMERMEKLLAQWINHQNKTNVPITMAIIQAKALSLFKDVQC
;
A
#
# COMPACT_ATOMS: atom_id res chain seq x y z
N MET A 1 37.99 34.60 -25.63
CA MET A 1 37.36 33.32 -25.98
C MET A 1 37.67 32.33 -24.87
N ALA A 2 36.66 31.76 -24.21
CA ALA A 2 36.83 30.74 -23.17
C ALA A 2 36.31 29.39 -23.69
N PRO A 3 37.04 28.27 -23.50
CA PRO A 3 36.61 26.99 -24.03
C PRO A 3 35.47 26.41 -23.16
N LYS A 4 34.34 26.12 -23.80
CA LYS A 4 33.30 25.23 -23.27
C LYS A 4 33.87 23.82 -23.15
N ARG A 5 33.77 23.21 -21.97
CA ARG A 5 34.02 21.77 -21.75
C ARG A 5 32.90 21.15 -20.92
N PRO A 6 32.64 19.84 -21.12
CA PRO A 6 31.34 19.34 -21.51
C PRO A 6 30.56 18.76 -20.33
N SER A 7 29.24 18.74 -20.48
CA SER A 7 28.31 17.99 -19.64
C SER A 7 28.52 16.49 -19.85
N THR A 8 29.39 15.88 -19.04
CA THR A 8 29.43 14.43 -18.87
C THR A 8 28.54 14.09 -17.69
N THR A 9 27.28 13.77 -17.99
CA THR A 9 26.36 13.10 -17.10
C THR A 9 26.82 11.65 -16.95
N PRO A 10 27.23 11.16 -15.77
CA PRO A 10 27.28 9.73 -15.54
C PRO A 10 25.82 9.28 -15.40
N GLN A 11 25.32 8.67 -16.46
CA GLN A 11 24.05 7.95 -16.49
C GLN A 11 24.19 6.73 -15.57
N GLU A 12 24.04 6.96 -14.27
CA GLU A 12 23.97 5.88 -13.28
C GLU A 12 22.63 5.17 -13.46
N SER A 13 22.74 3.91 -13.89
CA SER A 13 21.66 2.98 -14.11
C SER A 13 20.68 3.01 -12.95
N ALA A 14 19.40 3.25 -13.26
CA ALA A 14 18.30 3.23 -12.31
C ALA A 14 18.14 1.82 -11.73
N ALA A 15 18.96 1.47 -10.76
CA ALA A 15 18.69 0.38 -9.85
C ALA A 15 17.31 0.64 -9.27
N LYS A 16 16.35 -0.25 -9.58
CA LYS A 16 14.98 -0.17 -9.07
C LYS A 16 15.06 -0.10 -7.56
N LYS A 17 14.96 1.13 -7.02
CA LYS A 17 15.01 1.37 -5.57
C LYS A 17 13.87 0.57 -4.96
N THR A 18 14.23 -0.53 -4.30
CA THR A 18 13.32 -1.32 -3.51
C THR A 18 12.70 -0.35 -2.50
N ARG A 19 11.39 -0.15 -2.60
CA ARG A 19 10.69 0.77 -1.70
C ARG A 19 10.84 0.21 -0.29
N LYS A 20 11.58 0.92 0.57
CA LYS A 20 11.52 0.69 2.02
C LYS A 20 10.07 0.99 2.43
N SER A 21 9.33 -0.03 2.85
CA SER A 21 7.94 0.12 3.25
C SER A 21 7.89 0.84 4.60
N VAL A 22 7.42 2.09 4.60
CA VAL A 22 7.02 2.80 5.81
C VAL A 22 5.64 2.29 6.20
N THR A 23 5.49 1.76 7.42
CA THR A 23 4.22 1.24 7.95
C THR A 23 3.19 2.37 8.09
N ILE A 24 1.90 2.03 8.12
CA ILE A 24 0.83 3.01 8.33
C ILE A 24 0.99 3.71 9.68
N GLU A 25 1.38 2.98 10.72
CA GLU A 25 1.70 3.51 12.06
C GLU A 25 2.79 4.58 12.02
N MET A 26 3.91 4.32 11.33
CA MET A 26 5.00 5.29 11.20
C MET A 26 4.55 6.54 10.45
N LYS A 27 3.66 6.40 9.45
CA LYS A 27 3.09 7.57 8.76
C LYS A 27 2.15 8.36 9.66
N MET A 28 1.39 7.69 10.54
CA MET A 28 0.55 8.36 11.53
C MET A 28 1.38 9.18 12.52
N GLU A 29 2.44 8.58 13.06
CA GLU A 29 3.31 9.29 13.99
C GLU A 29 3.98 10.52 13.35
N VAL A 30 4.30 10.47 12.05
CA VAL A 30 4.76 11.66 11.30
C VAL A 30 3.68 12.74 11.23
N LEU A 31 2.41 12.37 11.00
CA LEU A 31 1.30 13.33 10.97
C LEU A 31 1.06 13.93 12.36
N ASP A 32 1.06 13.12 13.42
CA ASP A 32 0.89 13.60 14.79
C ASP A 32 1.99 14.60 15.18
N ARG A 33 3.25 14.37 14.76
CA ARG A 33 4.35 15.32 14.95
C ARG A 33 4.13 16.63 14.21
N TYR A 34 3.57 16.57 12.99
CA TYR A 34 3.20 17.78 12.25
C TYR A 34 2.06 18.54 12.94
N ASP A 35 1.06 17.84 13.47
CA ASP A 35 -0.07 18.45 14.19
C ASP A 35 0.36 19.09 15.52
N ARG A 36 1.41 18.56 16.16
CA ARG A 36 2.11 19.20 17.30
C ARG A 36 2.95 20.42 16.90
N GLY A 37 3.06 20.76 15.61
CA GLY A 37 3.82 21.90 15.13
C GLY A 37 5.34 21.67 15.03
N GLU A 38 5.80 20.41 15.02
CA GLU A 38 7.23 20.11 14.86
C GLU A 38 7.71 20.48 13.45
N ARG A 39 8.95 21.00 13.36
CA ARG A 39 9.59 21.33 12.07
C ARG A 39 9.98 20.06 11.32
N THR A 40 9.86 20.07 9.99
CA THR A 40 10.22 18.93 9.12
C THR A 40 11.63 18.40 9.37
N SER A 41 12.61 19.27 9.60
CA SER A 41 14.01 18.88 9.87
C SER A 41 14.18 18.10 11.18
N VAL A 42 13.40 18.46 12.21
CA VAL A 42 13.37 17.75 13.51
C VAL A 42 12.74 16.38 13.32
N ILE A 43 11.59 16.31 12.64
CA ILE A 43 10.90 15.05 12.36
C ILE A 43 11.79 14.11 11.53
N ALA A 44 12.49 14.64 10.51
CA ALA A 44 13.41 13.88 9.67
C ALA A 44 14.55 13.26 10.50
N SER A 45 15.08 14.03 11.45
CA SER A 45 16.18 13.60 12.33
C SER A 45 15.72 12.50 13.30
N VAL A 46 14.56 12.69 13.94
CA VAL A 46 14.03 11.72 14.92
C VAL A 46 13.55 10.44 14.25
N MET A 47 12.81 10.55 13.15
CA MET A 47 12.25 9.40 12.44
C MET A 47 13.25 8.75 11.47
N LYS A 48 14.44 9.35 11.29
CA LYS A 48 15.46 8.95 10.30
C LYS A 48 14.87 8.81 8.88
N LEU A 49 13.95 9.71 8.52
CA LEU A 49 13.28 9.75 7.22
C LEU A 49 13.79 10.91 6.38
N ARG A 50 13.80 10.75 5.05
CA ARG A 50 14.11 11.86 4.14
C ARG A 50 12.99 12.89 4.16
N GLU A 51 13.33 14.17 4.05
CA GLU A 51 12.34 15.24 3.99
C GLU A 51 11.35 15.09 2.83
N SER A 52 11.82 14.57 1.68
CA SER A 52 10.95 14.26 0.54
C SER A 52 9.90 13.20 0.87
N THR A 53 10.23 12.24 1.72
CA THR A 53 9.27 11.26 2.25
C THR A 53 8.25 11.94 3.15
N LEU A 54 8.68 12.81 4.06
CA LEU A 54 7.78 13.53 4.97
C LEU A 54 6.81 14.45 4.23
N ARG A 55 7.28 15.16 3.20
CA ARG A 55 6.42 15.99 2.33
C ARG A 55 5.35 15.16 1.61
N THR A 56 5.72 13.97 1.16
CA THR A 56 4.77 13.03 0.52
C THR A 56 3.73 12.51 1.53
N ILE A 57 4.16 12.19 2.76
CA ILE A 57 3.27 11.77 3.85
C ILE A 57 2.28 12.89 4.18
N ARG A 58 2.76 14.13 4.37
CA ARG A 58 1.91 15.30 4.63
C ARG A 58 0.88 15.52 3.52
N GLY A 59 1.28 15.41 2.25
CA GLY A 59 0.37 15.55 1.10
C GLY A 59 -0.62 14.39 0.93
N SER A 60 -0.45 13.29 1.65
CA SER A 60 -1.35 12.13 1.62
C SER A 60 -2.04 11.87 2.96
N ALA A 61 -2.07 12.87 3.84
CA ALA A 61 -2.56 12.75 5.22
C ALA A 61 -3.97 12.14 5.31
N ASP A 62 -4.92 12.61 4.49
CA ASP A 62 -6.30 12.12 4.52
C ASP A 62 -6.41 10.65 4.11
N LYS A 63 -5.64 10.24 3.09
CA LYS A 63 -5.59 8.85 2.63
C LYS A 63 -4.95 7.94 3.68
N ILE A 64 -3.93 8.42 4.38
CA ILE A 64 -3.26 7.71 5.46
C ILE A 64 -4.25 7.51 6.63
N ARG A 65 -5.00 8.55 7.01
CA ARG A 65 -6.07 8.50 8.04
C ARG A 65 -7.16 7.50 7.69
N ALA A 66 -7.69 7.58 6.47
CA ALA A 66 -8.68 6.62 5.98
C ALA A 66 -8.13 5.18 6.00
N SER A 67 -6.87 4.98 5.61
CA SER A 67 -6.24 3.65 5.58
C SER A 67 -5.97 3.08 6.97
N ALA A 68 -5.67 3.90 7.98
CA ALA A 68 -5.49 3.41 9.35
C ALA A 68 -6.81 2.95 9.97
N VAL A 69 -7.89 3.70 9.74
CA VAL A 69 -9.25 3.33 10.19
C VAL A 69 -9.70 2.04 9.49
N ALA A 70 -9.47 1.93 8.18
CA ALA A 70 -9.78 0.70 7.43
C ALA A 70 -8.90 -0.49 7.87
N GLY A 71 -7.63 -0.23 8.21
CA GLY A 71 -6.66 -1.24 8.65
C GLY A 71 -6.92 -1.83 10.04
N THR A 72 -7.77 -1.20 10.86
CA THR A 72 -8.20 -1.76 12.15
C THR A 72 -9.19 -2.92 11.98
N SER A 73 -9.79 -3.07 10.79
CA SER A 73 -10.68 -4.17 10.46
C SER A 73 -9.90 -5.38 9.89
N ALA A 74 -9.21 -6.11 10.76
CA ALA A 74 -8.83 -7.54 10.68
C ALA A 74 -8.35 -8.18 9.34
N SER A 75 -7.90 -7.42 8.33
CA SER A 75 -7.27 -8.01 7.14
C SER A 75 -6.25 -7.07 6.50
N SER A 76 -5.11 -6.92 7.17
CA SER A 76 -3.98 -6.15 6.64
C SER A 76 -3.26 -6.93 5.54
N THR A 77 -3.71 -6.76 4.29
CA THR A 77 -2.93 -7.12 3.10
C THR A 77 -2.82 -5.93 2.17
N ARG A 78 -1.69 -5.19 2.28
CA ARG A 78 -1.13 -4.25 1.29
C ARG A 78 -2.15 -3.41 0.49
N VAL A 79 -2.68 -2.37 1.11
CA VAL A 79 -3.54 -1.37 0.44
C VAL A 79 -2.68 -0.45 -0.44
N SER A 80 -2.46 -0.86 -1.69
CA SER A 80 -1.97 0.05 -2.76
C SER A 80 -3.13 0.69 -3.54
N HIS A 81 -4.33 0.10 -3.44
CA HIS A 81 -5.57 0.60 -4.03
C HIS A 81 -6.69 0.39 -3.01
N ALA A 82 -7.60 1.38 -2.88
CA ALA A 82 -8.80 1.22 -2.08
C ALA A 82 -9.58 -0.01 -2.60
N ARG A 83 -9.95 -0.91 -1.69
CA ARG A 83 -10.72 -2.11 -2.02
C ARG A 83 -12.15 -1.67 -2.32
N SER A 84 -12.69 -2.07 -3.47
CA SER A 84 -14.07 -1.72 -3.81
C SER A 84 -15.05 -2.60 -3.04
N THR A 85 -16.29 -2.13 -2.86
CA THR A 85 -17.36 -2.87 -2.17
C THR A 85 -17.68 -4.20 -2.84
N GLU A 86 -17.55 -4.27 -4.16
CA GLU A 86 -17.72 -5.48 -4.98
C GLU A 86 -16.60 -6.48 -4.68
N MET A 87 -15.36 -5.97 -4.54
CA MET A 87 -14.20 -6.80 -4.24
C MET A 87 -14.30 -7.47 -2.87
N GLU A 88 -14.74 -6.72 -1.86
CA GLU A 88 -14.96 -7.25 -0.51
C GLU A 88 -16.09 -8.30 -0.47
N ARG A 89 -17.19 -8.07 -1.20
CA ARG A 89 -18.28 -9.04 -1.30
C ARG A 89 -17.83 -10.34 -1.95
N MET A 90 -17.11 -10.25 -3.07
CA MET A 90 -16.56 -11.41 -3.76
C MET A 90 -15.62 -12.21 -2.85
N GLU A 91 -14.78 -11.56 -2.05
CA GLU A 91 -13.87 -12.25 -1.11
C GLU A 91 -14.59 -12.99 0.00
N LYS A 92 -15.63 -12.38 0.58
CA LYS A 92 -16.44 -13.04 1.61
C LYS A 92 -17.07 -14.32 1.05
N LEU A 93 -17.61 -14.27 -0.17
CA LEU A 93 -18.19 -15.44 -0.85
C LEU A 93 -17.13 -16.49 -1.17
N LEU A 94 -15.96 -16.07 -1.66
CA LEU A 94 -14.86 -16.98 -1.98
C LEU A 94 -14.33 -17.68 -0.72
N ALA A 95 -14.19 -16.98 0.40
CA ALA A 95 -13.75 -17.55 1.67
C ALA A 95 -14.76 -18.58 2.21
N GLN A 96 -16.06 -18.30 2.14
CA GLN A 96 -17.10 -19.27 2.52
C GLN A 96 -17.02 -20.53 1.65
N TRP A 97 -16.83 -20.37 0.34
CA TRP A 97 -16.70 -21.49 -0.58
C TRP A 97 -15.44 -22.33 -0.30
N ILE A 98 -14.27 -21.71 -0.11
CA ILE A 98 -13.03 -22.42 0.25
C ILE A 98 -13.22 -23.21 1.55
N ASN A 99 -13.82 -22.60 2.57
CA ASN A 99 -14.09 -23.27 3.84
C ASN A 99 -15.00 -24.49 3.68
N HIS A 100 -16.00 -24.40 2.80
CA HIS A 100 -16.86 -25.54 2.48
C HIS A 100 -16.07 -26.66 1.78
N GLN A 101 -15.26 -26.32 0.77
CA GLN A 101 -14.44 -27.28 0.03
C GLN A 101 -13.40 -27.99 0.91
N ASN A 102 -12.78 -27.25 1.86
CA ASN A 102 -11.84 -27.82 2.82
C ASN A 102 -12.52 -28.83 3.75
N LYS A 103 -13.77 -28.58 4.17
CA LYS A 103 -14.55 -29.55 4.96
C LYS A 103 -14.89 -30.80 4.18
N THR A 104 -15.09 -30.70 2.87
CA THR A 104 -15.39 -31.84 2.00
C THR A 104 -14.13 -32.59 1.52
N ASN A 105 -12.94 -32.24 2.04
CA ASN A 105 -11.64 -32.81 1.64
C ASN A 105 -11.39 -32.81 0.13
N VAL A 106 -11.96 -31.84 -0.59
CA VAL A 106 -11.72 -31.68 -2.02
C VAL A 106 -10.41 -30.91 -2.19
N PRO A 107 -9.41 -31.45 -2.91
CA PRO A 107 -8.16 -30.73 -3.15
C PRO A 107 -8.44 -29.53 -4.06
N ILE A 108 -8.34 -28.32 -3.50
CA ILE A 108 -8.50 -27.08 -4.25
C ILE A 108 -7.13 -26.57 -4.68
N THR A 109 -6.93 -26.41 -5.98
CA THR A 109 -5.73 -25.76 -6.51
C THR A 109 -5.94 -24.26 -6.66
N MET A 110 -4.84 -23.51 -6.73
CA MET A 110 -4.90 -22.06 -6.97
C MET A 110 -5.70 -21.69 -8.23
N ALA A 111 -5.61 -22.51 -9.29
CA ALA A 111 -6.35 -22.28 -10.53
C ALA A 111 -7.87 -22.34 -10.33
N ILE A 112 -8.36 -23.29 -9.52
CA ILE A 112 -9.79 -23.43 -9.21
C ILE A 112 -10.25 -22.24 -8.36
N ILE A 113 -9.44 -21.81 -7.39
CA ILE A 113 -9.74 -20.63 -6.56
C ILE A 113 -9.85 -19.37 -7.43
N GLN A 114 -8.91 -19.18 -8.36
CA GLN A 114 -8.93 -18.04 -9.29
C GLN A 114 -10.15 -18.07 -10.23
N ALA A 115 -10.45 -19.23 -10.81
CA ALA A 115 -11.63 -19.38 -11.67
C ALA A 115 -12.92 -19.09 -10.89
N LYS A 116 -13.03 -19.56 -9.65
CA LYS A 116 -14.18 -19.29 -8.78
C LYS A 116 -14.28 -17.82 -8.40
N ALA A 117 -13.15 -17.17 -8.09
CA ALA A 117 -13.11 -15.74 -7.81
C ALA A 117 -13.61 -14.91 -8.99
N LEU A 118 -13.18 -15.23 -10.22
CA LEU A 118 -13.63 -14.57 -11.43
C LEU A 118 -15.14 -14.75 -11.68
N SER A 119 -15.68 -15.95 -11.44
CA SER A 119 -17.11 -16.21 -11.52
C SER A 119 -17.89 -15.36 -10.52
N LEU A 120 -17.50 -15.42 -9.24
CA LEU A 120 -18.16 -14.66 -8.18
C LEU A 120 -18.09 -13.15 -8.41
N PHE A 121 -17.01 -12.65 -8.98
CA PHE A 121 -16.86 -11.23 -9.25
C PHE A 121 -17.83 -10.76 -10.34
N LYS A 122 -18.03 -11.57 -11.40
CA LYS A 122 -19.05 -11.30 -12.42
C LYS A 122 -20.46 -11.29 -11.81
N ASP A 123 -20.74 -12.25 -10.93
CA ASP A 123 -22.05 -12.37 -10.28
C ASP A 123 -22.37 -11.19 -9.34
N VAL A 124 -21.35 -10.62 -8.68
CA VAL A 124 -21.48 -9.47 -7.78
C VAL A 124 -21.63 -8.14 -8.55
N GLN A 125 -21.27 -8.10 -9.83
CA GLN A 125 -21.40 -6.92 -10.69
C GLN A 125 -22.76 -6.84 -11.42
N CYS A 126 -23.55 -7.90 -11.39
CA CYS A 126 -24.94 -7.95 -11.89
C CYS A 126 -25.93 -7.46 -10.83
#